data_AF-A0A817TBG7-F1
#
_entry.id   AF-A0A817TBG7-F1
#
_cell.length_a   1.000
_cell.length_b   1.000
_cell.length_c   1.000
_cell.angle_alpha   90.00
_cell.angle_beta   90.00
_cell.angle_gamma   90.00
#
_symmetry.space_group_name_H-M   'P 1'
#
loop_
_entity.id
_entity.type
_entity.pdbx_description
1 polymer ?
#
loop_
_entity_poly.entity_id
_entity_poly.type
_entity_poly.pdbx_seq_one_letter_code
_entity_poly.pdbx_strand_id
1 'polypeptide(L)'
;LIILLFNIPDIIQFVSSTNGNWVLNEIACKLIRSILVLAQYASVLTMCAVTIERFIGIVYPLRSKFLREKKHLAQITFFVWFFSLLCVSPNFIYLRVISISSSRRSCLLQYSKDNILQNQIKFIIYKSIESTIFYFIPLLLQ
;
A
#
# COMPACT_ATOMS: atom_id res chain seq x y z
N LEU A 1 -10.84 -8.02 -3.70
CA LEU A 1 -11.30 -9.00 -2.69
C LEU A 1 -10.47 -8.95 -1.41
N ILE A 2 -9.13 -9.04 -1.49
CA ILE A 2 -8.22 -8.92 -0.33
C ILE A 2 -8.44 -7.61 0.45
N ILE A 3 -8.46 -6.46 -0.24
CA ILE A 3 -8.71 -5.16 0.38
C ILE A 3 -10.03 -5.14 1.18
N LEU A 4 -11.10 -5.72 0.63
CA LEU A 4 -12.41 -5.77 1.30
C LEU A 4 -12.35 -6.65 2.56
N LEU A 5 -11.74 -7.83 2.46
CA LEU A 5 -11.62 -8.76 3.59
C LEU A 5 -10.83 -8.17 4.76
N PHE A 6 -9.77 -7.42 4.49
CA PHE A 6 -8.92 -6.81 5.54
C PHE A 6 -9.45 -5.46 6.06
N ASN A 7 -10.27 -4.73 5.28
CA ASN A 7 -10.94 -3.52 5.79
C ASN A 7 -12.08 -3.86 6.75
N ILE A 8 -12.79 -4.97 6.55
CA ILE A 8 -13.90 -5.39 7.41
C ILE A 8 -13.50 -5.47 8.90
N PRO A 9 -12.41 -6.15 9.32
CA PRO A 9 -12.02 -6.18 10.73
C PRO A 9 -11.63 -4.81 11.28
N ASP A 10 -11.01 -3.93 10.47
CA ASP A 10 -10.72 -2.54 10.87
C ASP A 10 -12.01 -1.75 11.12
N ILE A 11 -13.01 -1.89 10.24
CA ILE A 11 -14.32 -1.23 10.38
C ILE A 11 -15.08 -1.79 11.58
N ILE A 12 -15.07 -3.12 11.77
CA ILE A 12 -15.72 -3.76 12.92
C ILE A 12 -15.09 -3.28 14.22
N GLN A 13 -13.76 -3.17 14.32
CA GLN A 13 -13.11 -2.62 15.52
C GLN A 13 -13.49 -1.16 15.77
N PHE A 14 -13.58 -0.37 14.71
CA PHE A 14 -14.00 1.03 14.79
C PHE A 14 -15.45 1.18 15.27
N VAL A 15 -16.36 0.30 14.82
CA VAL A 15 -17.79 0.35 15.17
C VAL A 15 -18.08 -0.30 16.52
N SER A 16 -17.46 -1.45 16.82
CA SER A 16 -17.66 -2.20 18.07
C SER A 16 -17.06 -1.49 19.28
N SER A 17 -15.99 -0.72 19.06
CA SER A 17 -15.44 0.15 20.10
C SER A 17 -16.16 1.49 20.02
N THR A 18 -16.97 1.84 21.01
CA THR A 18 -17.69 3.12 21.15
C THR A 18 -16.78 4.37 21.09
N ASN A 19 -15.46 4.19 20.95
CA ASN A 19 -14.43 5.23 20.89
C ASN A 19 -13.34 5.00 19.82
N GLY A 20 -13.51 4.06 18.87
CA GLY A 20 -12.50 3.79 17.84
C GLY A 20 -11.21 3.16 18.38
N ASN A 21 -11.34 2.32 19.42
CA ASN A 21 -10.21 1.70 20.10
C ASN A 21 -9.67 0.50 19.34
N TRP A 22 -8.35 0.47 19.16
CA TRP A 22 -7.63 -0.70 18.71
C TRP A 22 -7.57 -1.74 19.83
N VAL A 23 -8.33 -2.82 19.67
CA VAL A 23 -8.47 -3.89 20.67
C VAL A 23 -7.45 -5.03 20.48
N LEU A 24 -6.85 -5.14 19.29
CA LEU A 24 -5.89 -6.19 18.98
C LEU A 24 -4.45 -5.86 19.44
N ASN A 25 -3.59 -6.86 19.42
CA ASN A 25 -2.16 -6.70 19.69
C ASN A 25 -1.44 -5.86 18.61
N GLU A 26 -0.25 -5.37 18.94
CA GLU A 26 0.57 -4.55 18.04
C GLU A 26 0.96 -5.29 16.76
N ILE A 27 1.25 -6.60 16.85
CA ILE A 27 1.57 -7.45 15.71
C ILE A 27 0.40 -7.50 14.72
N ALA A 28 -0.81 -7.69 15.23
CA ALA A 28 -2.00 -7.73 14.39
C ALA A 28 -2.23 -6.39 13.70
N CYS A 29 -1.95 -5.26 14.37
CA CYS A 29 -2.01 -3.99 13.66
C CYS A 29 -1.00 -3.91 12.51
N LYS A 30 0.28 -4.18 12.81
CA LYS A 30 1.34 -4.11 11.81
C LYS A 30 0.98 -4.95 10.59
N LEU A 31 0.48 -6.17 10.80
CA LEU A 31 0.07 -7.06 9.73
C LEU A 31 -1.15 -6.55 8.96
N ILE A 32 -2.27 -6.27 9.63
CA ILE A 32 -3.53 -5.87 8.97
C ILE A 32 -3.30 -4.62 8.11
N ARG A 33 -2.68 -3.59 8.69
CA ARG A 33 -2.43 -2.33 7.98
C ARG A 33 -1.40 -2.49 6.87
N SER A 34 -0.33 -3.26 7.08
CA SER A 34 0.69 -3.46 6.04
C SER A 34 0.16 -4.27 4.86
N ILE A 35 -0.64 -5.31 5.13
CA ILE A 35 -1.33 -6.09 4.09
C ILE A 35 -2.30 -5.20 3.31
N LEU A 36 -3.01 -4.31 4.01
CA LEU A 36 -3.92 -3.37 3.37
C LEU A 36 -3.19 -2.44 2.39
N VAL A 37 -2.10 -1.77 2.80
CA VAL A 37 -1.39 -0.88 1.86
C VAL A 37 -0.63 -1.67 0.78
N LEU A 38 -0.13 -2.87 1.09
CA LEU A 38 0.45 -3.78 0.10
C LEU A 38 -0.55 -4.12 -1.00
N ALA A 39 -1.76 -4.52 -0.61
CA ALA A 39 -2.83 -4.86 -1.55
C ALA A 39 -3.26 -3.63 -2.38
N GLN A 40 -3.28 -2.45 -1.78
CA GLN A 40 -3.54 -1.20 -2.49
C GLN A 40 -2.48 -0.92 -3.56
N TYR A 41 -1.18 -0.97 -3.21
CA TYR A 41 -0.09 -0.76 -4.17
C TYR A 41 -0.09 -1.79 -5.29
N ALA A 42 -0.24 -3.07 -4.95
CA ALA A 42 -0.29 -4.15 -5.92
C ALA A 42 -1.46 -3.97 -6.90
N SER A 43 -2.62 -3.54 -6.42
CA SER A 43 -3.79 -3.25 -7.26
C SER A 43 -3.52 -2.11 -8.25
N VAL A 44 -2.94 -1.00 -7.79
CA VAL A 44 -2.64 0.16 -8.64
C VAL A 44 -1.62 -0.19 -9.72
N LEU A 45 -0.53 -0.88 -9.35
CA LEU A 45 0.50 -1.29 -10.30
C LEU A 45 -0.02 -2.32 -11.31
N THR A 46 -0.88 -3.25 -10.87
CA THR A 46 -1.53 -4.20 -11.77
C THR A 46 -2.42 -3.48 -12.77
N MET A 47 -3.20 -2.48 -12.32
CA MET A 47 -4.02 -1.66 -13.22
C MET A 47 -3.16 -0.90 -14.23
N CYS A 48 -2.05 -0.30 -13.81
CA CYS A 48 -1.10 0.36 -14.71
C CYS A 48 -0.55 -0.59 -15.76
N ALA A 49 -0.15 -1.81 -15.35
CA ALA A 49 0.35 -2.83 -16.27
C ALA A 49 -0.70 -3.21 -17.32
N VAL A 50 -1.95 -3.43 -16.92
CA VAL A 50 -3.06 -3.73 -17.85
C VAL A 50 -3.31 -2.58 -18.82
N THR A 51 -3.26 -1.33 -18.37
CA THR A 51 -3.43 -0.15 -19.24
C THR A 51 -2.31 -0.04 -20.26
N ILE A 52 -1.06 -0.24 -19.84
CA ILE A 52 0.12 -0.23 -20.73
C ILE A 52 0.03 -1.35 -21.76
N GLU A 53 -0.34 -2.57 -21.34
CA GLU A 53 -0.53 -3.70 -22.25
C GLU A 53 -1.57 -3.39 -23.33
N ARG A 54 -2.70 -2.77 -22.96
CA ARG A 54 -3.74 -2.35 -23.91
C ARG A 54 -3.23 -1.27 -24.86
N PHE A 55 -2.54 -0.26 -24.34
CA PHE A 55 -1.98 0.82 -25.15
C PHE A 55 -0.99 0.28 -26.20
N ILE A 56 -0.06 -0.58 -25.79
CA ILE A 56 0.90 -1.20 -26.72
C ILE A 56 0.19 -2.14 -27.70
N GLY A 57 -0.85 -2.86 -27.26
CA GLY A 57 -1.65 -3.71 -28.14
C GLY A 57 -2.34 -2.94 -29.26
N ILE A 58 -2.77 -1.70 -29.01
CA ILE A 58 -3.42 -0.82 -29.99
C ILE A 58 -2.39 -0.19 -30.93
N VAL A 59 -1.31 0.38 -30.39
CA VAL A 59 -0.32 1.14 -31.18
C VAL A 59 0.65 0.22 -31.93
N TYR A 60 1.02 -0.92 -31.33
CA TYR A 60 2.01 -1.86 -31.87
C TYR A 60 1.44 -3.30 -31.95
N PRO A 61 0.50 -3.56 -32.88
CA PRO A 61 -0.18 -4.86 -32.99
C PRO A 61 0.77 -6.05 -33.20
N LEU A 62 1.96 -5.84 -33.78
CA LEU A 62 2.98 -6.89 -33.96
C LEU A 62 3.76 -7.21 -32.68
N ARG A 63 3.99 -6.23 -31.78
CA ARG A 63 4.63 -6.46 -30.45
C ARG A 63 3.65 -7.03 -29.42
N SER A 64 2.35 -6.89 -29.65
CA SER A 64 1.28 -7.45 -28.81
C SER A 64 1.42 -8.96 -28.58
N LYS A 65 1.89 -9.72 -29.58
CA LYS A 65 2.16 -11.16 -29.42
C LYS A 65 3.24 -11.48 -28.38
N PHE A 66 4.28 -10.65 -28.28
CA PHE A 66 5.39 -10.83 -27.33
C PHE A 66 4.99 -10.46 -25.90
N LEU A 67 4.21 -9.38 -25.72
CA LEU A 67 3.67 -8.99 -24.40
C LEU A 67 2.69 -10.01 -23.82
N ARG A 68 1.99 -10.73 -24.70
CA ARG A 68 1.03 -11.78 -24.33
C ARG A 68 1.69 -13.11 -23.97
N GLU A 69 3.02 -13.22 -24.04
CA GLU A 69 3.71 -14.41 -23.57
C GLU A 69 3.56 -14.57 -22.05
N LYS A 70 3.16 -15.76 -21.59
CA LYS A 70 2.97 -16.07 -20.17
C LYS A 70 4.20 -15.74 -19.31
N LYS A 71 5.40 -15.83 -19.88
CA LYS A 71 6.66 -15.49 -19.22
C LYS A 71 6.73 -13.99 -18.87
N HIS A 72 6.29 -13.12 -19.77
CA HIS A 72 6.31 -11.67 -19.55
C HIS A 72 5.29 -11.25 -18.49
N LEU A 73 4.08 -11.80 -18.54
CA LEU A 73 3.04 -11.58 -17.53
C LEU A 73 3.48 -12.02 -16.13
N ALA A 74 4.16 -13.17 -16.03
CA ALA A 74 4.72 -13.65 -14.77
C ALA A 74 5.82 -12.74 -14.25
N GLN A 75 6.71 -12.24 -15.12
CA GLN A 75 7.74 -11.27 -14.76
C GLN A 75 7.13 -9.96 -14.25
N ILE A 76 6.17 -9.37 -14.97
CA ILE A 76 5.48 -8.15 -14.55
C ILE A 76 4.83 -8.35 -13.18
N THR A 77 4.09 -9.45 -13.00
CA THR A 77 3.45 -9.76 -11.71
C THR A 77 4.47 -9.84 -10.59
N PHE A 78 5.59 -10.55 -10.81
CA PHE A 78 6.66 -10.66 -9.83
C PHE A 78 7.25 -9.29 -9.46
N PHE A 79 7.52 -8.43 -10.45
CA PHE A 79 8.00 -7.06 -10.21
C PHE A 79 7.00 -6.22 -9.43
N VAL A 80 5.70 -6.31 -9.75
CA VAL A 80 4.64 -5.59 -9.04
C VAL A 80 4.62 -5.98 -7.57
N TRP A 81 4.65 -7.27 -7.26
CA TRP A 81 4.66 -7.75 -5.87
C TRP A 81 5.93 -7.34 -5.13
N PHE A 82 7.09 -7.52 -5.75
CA PHE A 82 8.38 -7.17 -5.16
C PHE A 82 8.47 -5.66 -4.84
N PHE A 83 8.09 -4.81 -5.80
CA PHE A 83 8.09 -3.37 -5.62
C PHE A 83 7.08 -2.93 -4.55
N SER A 84 5.89 -3.53 -4.54
CA SER A 84 4.89 -3.25 -3.50
C SER A 84 5.38 -3.62 -2.10
N LEU A 85 6.06 -4.75 -1.94
CA LEU A 85 6.67 -5.16 -0.66
C LEU A 85 7.78 -4.20 -0.22
N LEU A 86 8.62 -3.77 -1.16
CA LEU A 86 9.69 -2.81 -0.88
C LEU A 86 9.11 -1.48 -0.39
N CYS A 87 8.06 -0.98 -1.03
CA CYS A 87 7.34 0.21 -0.59
C CYS A 87 6.71 0.00 0.80
N VAL A 88 6.09 -1.14 1.09
CA VAL A 88 5.42 -1.37 2.39
C VAL A 88 6.41 -1.51 3.55
N SER A 89 7.63 -1.99 3.31
CA SER A 89 8.65 -2.28 4.33
C SER A 89 8.82 -1.19 5.42
N PRO A 90 9.06 0.09 5.09
CA PRO A 90 9.15 1.14 6.12
C PRO A 90 7.84 1.29 6.92
N ASN A 91 6.67 1.18 6.29
CA ASN A 91 5.40 1.26 7.01
C ASN A 91 5.31 0.15 8.07
N PHE A 92 5.69 -1.08 7.75
CA PHE A 92 5.66 -2.20 8.71
C PHE A 92 6.51 -1.94 9.96
N ILE A 93 7.70 -1.33 9.79
CA ILE A 93 8.63 -1.03 10.88
C ILE A 93 8.09 0.09 11.78
N TYR A 94 7.52 1.14 11.18
CA TYR A 94 7.05 2.33 11.89
C TYR A 94 5.63 2.22 12.44
N LEU A 95 4.87 1.19 12.08
CA LEU A 95 3.55 0.98 12.68
C LEU A 95 3.68 0.63 14.17
N ARG A 96 2.91 1.33 15.00
CA ARG A 96 2.87 1.14 16.45
C ARG A 96 1.43 1.34 16.95
N VAL A 97 1.05 0.62 18.01
CA VAL A 97 -0.19 0.90 18.74
C VAL A 97 0.11 1.96 19.78
N ILE A 98 -0.52 3.13 19.65
CA ILE A 98 -0.32 4.26 20.56
C ILE A 98 -1.57 4.52 21.38
N SER A 99 -1.39 4.88 22.66
CA SER A 99 -2.48 5.36 23.50
C SER A 99 -2.67 6.86 23.27
N ILE A 100 -3.78 7.23 22.62
CA ILE A 100 -4.19 8.62 22.43
C ILE A 100 -4.76 9.19 23.73
N SER A 101 -5.46 8.37 24.51
CA SER A 101 -5.94 8.71 25.86
C SER A 101 -5.91 7.48 26.77
N SER A 102 -6.22 7.66 28.07
CA SER A 102 -6.27 6.59 29.07
C SER A 102 -7.15 5.39 28.68
N SER A 103 -8.16 5.62 27.84
CA SER A 103 -9.07 4.59 27.33
C SER A 103 -9.03 4.41 25.81
N ARG A 104 -8.26 5.23 25.07
CA ARG A 104 -8.20 5.17 23.59
C ARG A 104 -6.84 4.75 23.07
N ARG A 105 -6.80 3.59 22.41
CA ARG A 105 -5.64 3.10 21.67
C ARG A 105 -5.94 3.18 20.18
N SER A 106 -4.99 3.62 19.38
CA SER A 106 -5.12 3.58 17.93
C SER A 106 -3.81 3.10 17.35
N CYS A 107 -3.90 2.44 16.20
CA CYS A 107 -2.70 2.03 15.51
C CYS A 107 -2.34 3.02 14.41
N LEU A 108 -1.17 3.64 14.58
CA LEU A 108 -0.70 4.75 13.77
C LEU A 108 0.77 4.54 13.41
N LEU A 109 1.18 5.16 12.30
CA LEU A 109 2.59 5.26 11.93
C LEU A 109 3.27 6.19 12.95
N GLN A 110 4.15 5.63 13.78
CA GLN A 110 4.94 6.40 14.72
C GLN A 110 6.43 6.30 14.37
N TYR A 111 6.98 7.41 13.92
CA TYR A 111 8.41 7.56 13.72
C TYR A 111 9.09 7.85 15.06
N SER A 112 10.32 7.35 15.28
CA SER A 112 11.09 7.60 16.52
C SER A 112 11.19 9.11 16.82
N LYS A 113 11.14 9.45 18.12
CA LYS A 113 11.20 10.84 18.62
C LYS A 113 12.60 11.47 18.52
N ASP A 114 13.62 10.71 18.14
CA ASP A 114 14.99 11.23 18.01
C ASP A 114 15.10 12.09 16.75
N ASN A 115 15.36 13.39 16.91
CA ASN A 115 15.41 14.39 15.82
C ASN A 115 14.10 14.51 15.01
N ILE A 116 13.04 14.98 15.68
CA ILE A 116 11.68 15.19 15.15
C ILE A 116 11.65 15.81 13.74
N LEU A 117 12.39 16.90 13.50
CA LEU A 117 12.36 17.61 12.21
C LEU A 117 12.85 16.75 11.03
N GLN A 118 13.96 16.03 11.21
CA GLN A 118 14.56 15.19 10.18
C GLN A 118 13.66 14.02 9.80
N ASN A 119 13.03 13.41 10.80
CA ASN A 119 12.14 12.28 10.63
C ASN A 119 10.83 12.66 9.97
N GLN A 120 10.28 13.84 10.33
CA GLN A 120 9.10 14.40 9.67
C GLN A 120 9.39 14.69 8.19
N ILE A 121 10.54 15.29 7.87
CA ILE A 121 10.95 15.54 6.47
C ILE A 121 11.09 14.24 5.69
N LYS A 122 11.75 13.21 6.26
CA LYS A 122 11.87 11.89 5.62
C LYS A 122 10.51 11.24 5.37
N PHE A 123 9.61 11.31 6.34
CA PHE A 123 8.26 10.78 6.21
C PHE A 123 7.46 11.50 5.11
N ILE A 124 7.52 12.83 5.08
CA ILE A 124 6.85 13.65 4.06
C ILE A 124 7.41 13.34 2.67
N ILE A 125 8.73 13.29 2.51
CA ILE A 125 9.36 12.95 1.22
C ILE A 125 8.93 11.56 0.77
N TYR A 126 9.03 10.56 1.66
CA TYR A 126 8.64 9.19 1.35
C TYR A 126 7.16 9.10 0.94
N LYS A 127 6.24 9.73 1.70
CA LYS A 127 4.81 9.74 1.37
C LYS A 127 4.49 10.54 0.12
N SER A 128 5.23 11.61 -0.16
CA SER A 128 5.08 12.39 -1.38
C SER A 128 5.52 11.60 -2.62
N ILE A 129 6.63 10.88 -2.54
CA ILE A 129 7.11 10.00 -3.62
C ILE A 129 6.10 8.89 -3.87
N GLU A 130 5.64 8.24 -2.81
CA GLU A 130 4.62 7.19 -2.88
C GLU A 130 3.33 7.71 -3.54
N SER A 131 2.80 8.85 -3.09
CA SER A 131 1.62 9.47 -3.72
C SER A 131 1.86 9.81 -5.19
N THR A 132 3.05 10.31 -5.55
CA THR A 132 3.39 10.61 -6.95
C THR A 132 3.35 9.35 -7.81
N ILE A 133 3.99 8.28 -7.33
CA ILE A 133 4.09 7.01 -8.06
C ILE A 133 2.72 6.33 -8.19
N PHE A 134 1.90 6.32 -7.13
CA PHE A 134 0.64 5.56 -7.10
C PHE A 134 -0.61 6.38 -7.43
N TYR A 135 -0.51 7.69 -7.66
CA TYR A 135 -1.64 8.54 -8.07
C TYR A 135 -1.38 9.24 -9.40
N PHE A 136 -0.26 9.95 -9.55
CA PHE A 136 0.01 10.74 -10.75
C PHE A 136 0.41 9.87 -11.94
N ILE A 137 1.23 8.83 -11.74
CA ILE A 137 1.58 7.92 -12.84
C ILE A 137 0.34 7.19 -13.39
N PRO A 138 -0.53 6.57 -12.56
CA PRO A 138 -1.78 5.99 -13.06
C PRO A 138 -2.68 7.01 -13.76
N LEU A 139 -2.77 8.24 -13.23
CA LEU A 139 -3.58 9.31 -13.83
C LEU A 139 -3.05 9.77 -15.19
N LEU A 140 -1.73 9.76 -15.41
CA LEU A 140 -1.14 10.08 -16.71
C LEU A 140 -1.29 8.93 -17.72
N LEU A 141 -1.45 7.69 -17.24
CA LEU A 141 -1.59 6.51 -18.09
C LEU A 141 -3.05 6.21 -18.48
N GLN A 142 -4.02 6.73 -17.72
CA GLN A 142 -5.47 6.56 -17.95
C GLN A 142 -6.06 7.71 -18.74
#